data_AF-A0A3N5RV70-F1
#
_entry.id   AF-A0A3N5RV70-F1
#
_cell.length_a   1.000
_cell.length_b   1.000
_cell.length_c   1.000
_cell.angle_alpha   90.00
_cell.angle_beta   90.00
_cell.angle_gamma   90.00
#
_symmetry.space_group_name_H-M   'P 1'
#
loop_
_entity.id
_entity.type
_entity.pdbx_description
1 polymer ?
#
loop_
_entity_poly.entity_id
_entity_poly.type
_entity_poly.pdbx_seq_one_letter_code
_entity_poly.pdbx_strand_id
1 'polypeptide(L)'
;MTKTAGFVCGYNRPMFYRILRVLDFLALALAIVVALAGDVPRLTGESDRVRTFTRTIEFDYPNWIWNAAWTKLEQATIGLPYLFDRGTNKQVVVEYLRTTQRLIQAEIQIEKIFADPAIVDKESSSAYVRAQRDKLIARQNSLAPLAEATLQSQVSDAVAELGLTMSGQPIPPVLYHTTSAPLALIVSERSVIQQIANVSILPTLTLDDQIELEEQVTGSLNVSTLVVPIGGVGVYPTMVTETTDLRWMLDTIAHE
;
A
#
# COMPACT_ATOMS: atom_id res chain seq x y z
N MET A 1 56.09 47.19 -36.79
CA MET A 1 56.18 46.98 -35.32
C MET A 1 55.21 47.98 -34.72
N THR A 2 54.08 47.65 -34.12
CA THR A 2 53.76 46.60 -33.13
C THR A 2 52.25 46.34 -33.18
N LYS A 3 51.83 45.07 -33.14
CA LYS A 3 50.43 44.65 -32.97
C LYS A 3 50.36 43.90 -31.65
N THR A 4 49.67 44.47 -30.66
CA THR A 4 49.29 43.83 -29.39
C THR A 4 47.79 44.00 -29.23
N ALA A 5 47.08 42.88 -29.18
CA ALA A 5 45.74 42.64 -28.63
C ALA A 5 45.27 41.31 -29.23
N GLY A 6 44.77 40.33 -28.51
CA GLY A 6 44.36 40.20 -27.12
C GLY A 6 43.57 38.90 -27.10
N PHE A 7 44.02 37.91 -26.32
CA PHE A 7 43.38 36.61 -26.19
C PHE A 7 42.08 36.81 -25.38
N VAL A 8 40.91 36.68 -26.01
CA VAL A 8 39.64 36.65 -25.29
C VAL A 8 39.28 35.18 -25.05
N CYS A 9 39.61 34.69 -23.85
CA CYS A 9 39.06 33.45 -23.31
C CYS A 9 37.65 33.74 -22.77
N GLY A 10 36.63 33.50 -23.58
CA GLY A 10 35.22 33.55 -23.16
C GLY A 10 34.85 32.26 -22.43
N TYR A 11 35.11 32.20 -21.14
CA TYR A 11 34.69 31.07 -20.29
C TYR A 11 33.16 31.06 -20.10
N ASN A 12 32.59 29.88 -20.27
CA ASN A 12 31.16 29.58 -20.43
C ASN A 12 30.35 29.81 -19.13
N ARG A 13 30.08 31.07 -18.78
CA ARG A 13 29.35 31.45 -17.54
C ARG A 13 27.90 30.94 -17.39
N PRO A 14 27.05 30.75 -18.43
CA PRO A 14 25.63 30.43 -18.19
C PRO A 14 25.37 28.96 -17.82
N MET A 15 26.31 28.05 -18.12
CA MET A 15 26.16 26.62 -17.84
C MET A 15 26.44 26.29 -16.37
N PHE A 16 27.44 26.96 -15.76
CA PHE A 16 27.79 26.78 -14.35
C PHE A 16 26.66 27.18 -13.39
N TYR A 17 25.93 28.26 -13.66
CA TYR A 17 24.78 28.66 -12.83
C TYR A 17 23.59 27.70 -12.92
N ARG A 18 23.39 27.02 -14.07
CA ARG A 18 22.36 25.99 -14.21
C ARG A 18 22.73 24.73 -13.45
N ILE A 19 24.00 24.33 -13.51
CA ILE A 19 24.52 23.17 -12.76
C ILE A 19 24.43 23.42 -11.25
N LEU A 20 24.83 24.61 -10.78
CA LEU A 20 24.72 24.98 -9.37
C LEU A 20 23.27 24.99 -8.88
N ARG A 21 22.31 25.52 -9.66
CA ARG A 21 20.89 25.43 -9.29
C ARG A 21 20.37 23.99 -9.22
N VAL A 22 20.76 23.14 -10.17
CA VAL A 22 20.35 21.72 -10.14
C VAL A 22 20.92 21.04 -8.88
N LEU A 23 22.17 21.35 -8.51
CA LEU A 23 22.77 20.86 -7.28
C LEU A 23 22.07 21.40 -6.02
N ASP A 24 21.68 22.68 -6.00
CA ASP A 24 20.91 23.26 -4.90
C ASP A 24 19.52 22.61 -4.77
N PHE A 25 18.83 22.36 -5.88
CA PHE A 25 17.56 21.64 -5.89
C PHE A 25 17.70 20.20 -5.43
N LEU A 26 18.75 19.50 -5.85
CA LEU A 26 19.04 18.14 -5.40
C LEU A 26 19.43 18.10 -3.91
N ALA A 27 20.20 19.07 -3.44
CA ALA A 27 20.56 19.20 -2.03
C ALA A 27 19.34 19.54 -1.16
N LEU A 28 18.45 20.41 -1.64
CA LEU A 28 17.19 20.73 -0.97
C LEU A 28 16.25 19.52 -0.95
N ALA A 29 16.12 18.81 -2.07
CA ALA A 29 15.34 17.57 -2.15
C ALA A 29 15.91 16.49 -1.21
N LEU A 30 17.24 16.33 -1.17
CA LEU A 30 17.91 15.42 -0.24
C LEU A 30 17.71 15.86 1.21
N ALA A 31 17.78 17.15 1.51
CA ALA A 31 17.52 17.68 2.85
C ALA A 31 16.07 17.46 3.27
N ILE A 32 15.11 17.60 2.35
CA ILE A 32 13.70 17.28 2.58
C ILE A 32 13.52 15.77 2.79
N VAL A 33 14.16 14.91 1.99
CA VAL A 33 14.14 13.45 2.18
C VAL A 33 14.73 13.07 3.53
N VAL A 34 15.85 13.68 3.94
CA VAL A 34 16.46 13.45 5.26
C VAL A 34 15.60 14.00 6.40
N ALA A 35 14.94 15.14 6.21
CA ALA A 35 14.03 15.71 7.20
C ALA A 35 12.73 14.90 7.34
N LEU A 36 12.22 14.33 6.24
CA LEU A 36 11.08 13.41 6.21
C LEU A 36 11.43 12.01 6.69
N ALA A 37 12.68 11.57 6.52
CA ALA A 37 13.23 10.39 7.18
C ALA A 37 13.38 10.60 8.70
N GLY A 38 13.10 11.80 9.21
CA GLY A 38 13.19 12.20 10.61
C GLY A 38 12.08 11.67 11.52
N ASP A 39 11.06 10.98 10.98
CA ASP A 39 10.16 10.17 11.80
C ASP A 39 10.67 8.73 11.92
N VAL A 40 11.96 8.58 12.26
CA VAL A 40 12.43 7.34 12.89
C VAL A 40 11.88 7.39 14.31
N PRO A 41 10.96 6.49 14.71
CA PRO A 41 10.38 6.55 16.04
C PRO A 41 11.51 6.55 17.09
N ARG A 42 11.43 7.52 18.01
CA ARG A 42 12.36 7.66 19.12
C ARG A 42 12.37 6.34 19.90
N LEU A 43 13.53 5.68 19.94
CA LEU A 43 13.80 4.37 20.57
C LEU A 43 13.75 4.41 22.11
N THR A 44 12.65 4.85 22.72
CA THR A 44 12.51 4.91 24.19
C THR A 44 11.12 4.52 24.75
N GLY A 45 10.22 3.91 23.96
CA GLY A 45 8.85 3.56 24.39
C GLY A 45 8.58 2.07 24.62
N GLU A 46 7.52 1.71 25.35
CA GLU A 46 7.04 0.31 25.43
C GLU A 46 6.67 -0.26 24.05
N SER A 47 6.26 0.61 23.12
CA SER A 47 6.11 0.29 21.70
C SER A 47 7.38 -0.29 21.07
N ASP A 48 8.58 0.15 21.48
CA ASP A 48 9.83 -0.37 20.92
C ASP A 48 10.13 -1.79 21.37
N ARG A 49 9.70 -2.17 22.59
CA ARG A 49 9.87 -3.54 23.08
C ARG A 49 8.97 -4.50 22.32
N VAL A 50 7.76 -4.07 21.96
CA VAL A 50 6.87 -4.84 21.08
C VAL A 50 7.50 -5.01 19.70
N ARG A 51 8.11 -3.95 19.14
CA ARG A 51 8.75 -4.01 17.81
C ARG A 51 9.92 -4.97 17.71
N THR A 52 10.55 -5.35 18.82
CA THR A 52 11.57 -6.41 18.81
C THR A 52 11.02 -7.75 18.29
N PHE A 53 9.73 -8.02 18.49
CA PHE A 53 9.07 -9.25 18.03
C PHE A 53 8.54 -9.15 16.60
N THR A 54 8.20 -7.93 16.13
CA THR A 54 7.52 -7.75 14.84
C THR A 54 8.44 -7.33 13.70
N ARG A 55 9.66 -6.84 13.95
CA ARG A 55 10.54 -6.21 12.94
C ARG A 55 10.63 -6.89 11.57
N THR A 56 10.62 -8.22 11.53
CA THR A 56 10.74 -9.00 10.27
C THR A 56 9.43 -9.19 9.53
N ILE A 57 8.31 -8.86 10.17
CA ILE A 57 6.93 -9.07 9.70
C ILE A 57 6.12 -7.77 9.73
N GLU A 58 6.74 -6.60 9.88
CA GLU A 58 6.04 -5.32 9.80
C GLU A 58 5.66 -5.01 8.35
N PHE A 59 4.52 -4.35 8.16
CA PHE A 59 4.07 -3.92 6.85
C PHE A 59 4.89 -2.71 6.35
N ASP A 60 5.43 -2.81 5.14
CA ASP A 60 6.28 -1.77 4.53
C ASP A 60 5.43 -0.73 3.77
N TYR A 61 4.85 0.21 4.53
CA TYR A 61 4.09 1.33 3.95
C TYR A 61 4.88 2.17 2.95
N PRO A 62 6.14 2.59 3.22
CA PRO A 62 6.90 3.39 2.26
C PRO A 62 7.04 2.72 0.89
N ASN A 63 7.43 1.44 0.87
CA ASN A 63 7.53 0.70 -0.37
C ASN A 63 6.15 0.50 -1.03
N TRP A 64 5.11 0.22 -0.24
CA TRP A 64 3.74 0.11 -0.75
C TRP A 64 3.29 1.42 -1.43
N ILE A 65 3.45 2.56 -0.78
CA ILE A 65 3.07 3.89 -1.32
C ILE A 65 3.84 4.15 -2.61
N TRP A 66 5.14 3.86 -2.62
CA TRP A 66 5.97 4.03 -3.80
C TRP A 66 5.48 3.18 -4.98
N ASN A 67 5.21 1.90 -4.75
CA ASN A 67 4.71 0.99 -5.78
C ASN A 67 3.31 1.40 -6.29
N ALA A 68 2.42 1.83 -5.38
CA ALA A 68 1.10 2.32 -5.74
C ALA A 68 1.19 3.58 -6.61
N ALA A 69 1.98 4.58 -6.19
CA ALA A 69 2.20 5.80 -6.94
C ALA A 69 2.83 5.53 -8.32
N TRP A 70 3.80 4.61 -8.39
CA TRP A 70 4.41 4.18 -9.64
C TRP A 70 3.38 3.54 -10.58
N THR A 71 2.53 2.66 -10.06
CA THR A 71 1.43 2.04 -10.83
C THR A 71 0.48 3.11 -11.40
N LYS A 72 0.19 4.19 -10.65
CA LYS A 72 -0.65 5.29 -11.15
C LYS A 72 0.01 6.07 -12.27
N LEU A 73 1.33 6.25 -12.20
CA LEU A 73 2.10 6.87 -13.28
C LEU A 73 2.06 6.00 -14.55
N GLU A 74 2.24 4.69 -14.42
CA GLU A 74 2.12 3.75 -15.54
C GLU A 74 0.72 3.80 -16.17
N GLN A 75 -0.33 3.78 -15.36
CA GLN A 75 -1.72 3.93 -15.83
C GLN A 75 -1.93 5.22 -16.62
N ALA A 76 -1.44 6.35 -16.09
CA ALA A 76 -1.55 7.65 -16.74
C ALA A 76 -0.79 7.72 -18.07
N THR A 77 0.44 7.17 -18.11
CA THR A 77 1.29 7.18 -19.33
C THR A 77 0.74 6.30 -20.45
N ILE A 78 0.12 5.17 -20.12
CA ILE A 78 -0.51 4.26 -21.09
C ILE A 78 -1.92 4.75 -21.49
N GLY A 79 -2.51 5.67 -20.72
CA GLY A 79 -3.83 6.22 -20.98
C GLY A 79 -4.97 5.28 -20.56
N LEU A 80 -4.79 4.49 -19.50
CA LEU A 80 -5.88 3.71 -18.92
C LEU A 80 -6.92 4.64 -18.27
N PRO A 81 -8.22 4.30 -18.34
CA PRO A 81 -8.81 3.10 -18.94
C PRO A 81 -9.19 3.23 -20.43
N TYR A 82 -8.77 4.30 -21.12
CA TYR A 82 -9.19 4.60 -22.50
C TYR A 82 -8.58 3.70 -23.58
N LEU A 83 -7.67 2.79 -23.21
CA LEU A 83 -7.07 1.82 -24.11
C LEU A 83 -8.07 0.79 -24.65
N PHE A 84 -9.08 0.43 -23.85
CA PHE A 84 -10.07 -0.59 -24.19
C PHE A 84 -11.47 0.00 -24.31
N ASP A 85 -12.35 -0.69 -25.05
CA ASP A 85 -13.76 -0.33 -25.10
C ASP A 85 -14.46 -0.59 -23.76
N ARG A 86 -15.62 0.05 -23.57
CA ARG A 86 -16.41 -0.06 -22.34
C ARG A 86 -16.79 -1.50 -21.97
N GLY A 87 -17.07 -2.34 -22.96
CA GLY A 87 -17.40 -3.76 -22.75
C GLY A 87 -16.23 -4.52 -22.16
N THR A 88 -15.03 -4.32 -22.72
CA THR A 88 -13.79 -4.91 -22.21
C THR A 88 -13.44 -4.41 -20.80
N ASN A 89 -13.51 -3.10 -20.54
CA ASN A 89 -13.27 -2.54 -19.21
C ASN A 89 -14.24 -3.12 -18.15
N LYS A 90 -15.51 -3.29 -18.49
CA LYS A 90 -16.49 -3.96 -17.62
C LYS A 90 -16.09 -5.41 -17.33
N GLN A 91 -15.65 -6.17 -18.35
CA GLN A 91 -15.23 -7.55 -18.16
C GLN A 91 -14.01 -7.66 -17.25
N VAL A 92 -13.05 -6.74 -17.37
CA VAL A 92 -11.88 -6.66 -16.48
C VAL A 92 -12.32 -6.47 -15.03
N VAL A 93 -13.20 -5.50 -14.74
CA VAL A 93 -13.71 -5.26 -13.37
C VAL A 93 -14.44 -6.50 -12.84
N VAL A 94 -15.28 -7.13 -13.65
CA VAL A 94 -16.01 -8.34 -13.25
C VAL A 94 -15.05 -9.51 -12.97
N GLU A 95 -14.03 -9.71 -13.80
CA GLU A 95 -13.05 -10.79 -13.59
C GLU A 95 -12.15 -10.52 -12.38
N TYR A 96 -11.83 -9.25 -12.13
CA TYR A 96 -11.14 -8.82 -10.91
C TYR A 96 -11.95 -9.17 -9.65
N LEU A 97 -13.25 -8.81 -9.60
CA LEU A 97 -14.13 -9.14 -8.48
C LEU A 97 -14.30 -10.66 -8.30
N ARG A 98 -14.42 -11.42 -9.39
CA ARG A 98 -14.48 -12.89 -9.33
C ARG A 98 -13.19 -13.52 -8.84
N THR A 99 -12.04 -13.01 -9.27
CA THR A 99 -10.73 -13.47 -8.79
C THR A 99 -10.59 -13.19 -7.31
N THR A 100 -10.95 -11.99 -6.86
CA THR A 100 -10.98 -11.59 -5.44
C THR A 100 -11.91 -12.50 -4.62
N GLN A 101 -13.10 -12.84 -5.14
CA GLN A 101 -14.00 -13.77 -4.46
C GLN A 101 -13.39 -15.16 -4.24
N ARG A 102 -12.67 -15.68 -5.25
CA ARG A 102 -11.98 -16.98 -5.15
C ARG A 102 -10.80 -16.90 -4.19
N LEU A 103 -10.10 -15.76 -4.16
CA LEU A 103 -8.98 -15.52 -3.26
C LEU A 103 -9.44 -15.55 -1.80
N ILE A 104 -10.46 -14.76 -1.46
CA ILE A 104 -11.08 -14.74 -0.12
C ILE A 104 -11.55 -16.14 0.29
N GLN A 105 -12.15 -16.91 -0.63
CA GLN A 105 -12.56 -18.29 -0.33
C GLN A 105 -11.38 -19.21 -0.04
N ALA A 106 -10.26 -19.06 -0.75
CA ALA A 106 -9.04 -19.83 -0.50
C ALA A 106 -8.42 -19.47 0.85
N GLU A 107 -8.41 -18.19 1.22
CA GLU A 107 -7.92 -17.72 2.52
C GLU A 107 -8.76 -18.26 3.68
N ILE A 108 -10.10 -18.20 3.58
CA ILE A 108 -11.01 -18.79 4.57
C ILE A 108 -10.79 -20.30 4.70
N GLN A 109 -10.49 -21.00 3.60
CA GLN A 109 -10.18 -22.43 3.65
C GLN A 109 -8.86 -22.71 4.38
N ILE A 110 -7.83 -21.89 4.13
CA ILE A 110 -6.55 -21.98 4.85
C ILE A 110 -6.79 -21.72 6.33
N GLU A 111 -7.50 -20.66 6.69
CA GLU A 111 -7.82 -20.31 8.08
C GLU A 111 -8.53 -21.46 8.79
N LYS A 112 -9.53 -22.08 8.16
CA LYS A 112 -10.23 -23.26 8.72
C LYS A 112 -9.30 -24.44 8.98
N ILE A 113 -8.34 -24.70 8.10
CA ILE A 113 -7.34 -25.77 8.28
C ILE A 113 -6.47 -25.46 9.50
N PHE A 114 -6.03 -24.21 9.65
CA PHE A 114 -5.20 -23.82 10.81
C PHE A 114 -6.00 -23.74 12.12
N ALA A 115 -7.31 -23.48 12.06
CA ALA A 115 -8.18 -23.46 13.22
C ALA A 115 -8.66 -24.84 13.68
N ASP A 116 -8.51 -25.91 12.87
CA ASP A 116 -8.99 -27.24 13.21
C ASP A 116 -7.95 -28.03 14.03
N PRO A 117 -8.21 -28.33 15.32
CA PRO A 117 -7.28 -29.08 16.17
C PRO A 117 -7.15 -30.57 15.79
N ALA A 118 -8.07 -31.12 14.98
CA ALA A 118 -7.98 -32.49 14.51
C ALA A 118 -6.92 -32.67 13.40
N ILE A 119 -6.51 -31.58 12.75
CA ILE A 119 -5.49 -31.60 11.70
C ILE A 119 -4.12 -31.44 12.34
N VAL A 120 -3.34 -32.53 12.35
CA VAL A 120 -2.00 -32.54 12.96
C VAL A 120 -0.97 -31.80 12.09
N ASP A 121 -0.96 -32.06 10.77
CA ASP A 121 -0.04 -31.42 9.83
C ASP A 121 -0.78 -30.37 8.98
N LYS A 122 -0.93 -29.16 9.55
CA LYS A 122 -1.62 -28.02 8.94
C LYS A 122 -0.90 -27.50 7.69
N GLU A 123 0.42 -27.56 7.69
CA GLU A 123 1.26 -27.10 6.58
C GLU A 123 1.05 -27.95 5.33
N SER A 124 1.20 -29.28 5.47
CA SER A 124 0.98 -30.21 4.36
C SER A 124 -0.49 -30.19 3.90
N SER A 125 -1.43 -30.13 4.85
CA SER A 125 -2.87 -30.11 4.54
C SER A 125 -3.31 -28.84 3.81
N SER A 126 -2.70 -27.69 4.09
CA SER A 126 -3.01 -26.41 3.44
C SER A 126 -2.22 -26.15 2.15
N ALA A 127 -1.15 -26.90 1.88
CA ALA A 127 -0.22 -26.65 0.78
C ALA A 127 -0.90 -26.48 -0.60
N TYR A 128 -1.88 -27.34 -0.92
CA TYR A 128 -2.63 -27.22 -2.18
C TYR A 128 -3.42 -25.91 -2.26
N VAL A 129 -4.13 -25.55 -1.19
CA VAL A 129 -4.97 -24.33 -1.15
C VAL A 129 -4.10 -23.08 -1.18
N ARG A 130 -2.97 -23.08 -0.46
CA ARG A 130 -1.96 -22.00 -0.52
C ARG A 130 -1.43 -21.80 -1.94
N ALA A 131 -1.11 -22.89 -2.65
CA ALA A 131 -0.68 -22.78 -4.05
C ALA A 131 -1.77 -22.24 -4.99
N GLN A 132 -3.06 -22.49 -4.71
CA GLN A 132 -4.17 -21.86 -5.46
C GLN A 132 -4.31 -20.39 -5.12
N ARG A 133 -4.24 -20.03 -3.83
CA ARG A 133 -4.24 -18.65 -3.35
C ARG A 133 -3.15 -17.83 -4.03
N ASP A 134 -1.92 -18.33 -4.09
CA ASP A 134 -0.79 -17.61 -4.68
C ASP A 134 -0.98 -17.37 -6.20
N LYS A 135 -1.61 -18.32 -6.91
CA LYS A 135 -2.01 -18.12 -8.32
C LYS A 135 -3.11 -17.07 -8.47
N LEU A 136 -4.07 -17.04 -7.55
CA LEU A 136 -5.15 -16.05 -7.54
C LEU A 136 -4.61 -14.65 -7.25
N ILE A 137 -3.66 -14.51 -6.31
CA ILE A 137 -2.95 -13.25 -6.04
C ILE A 137 -2.25 -12.76 -7.31
N ALA A 138 -1.47 -13.62 -7.99
CA ALA A 138 -0.80 -13.24 -9.23
C ALA A 138 -1.78 -12.78 -10.32
N ARG A 139 -2.93 -13.47 -10.44
CA ARG A 139 -3.99 -13.10 -11.38
C ARG A 139 -4.63 -11.76 -11.00
N GLN A 140 -4.94 -11.56 -9.73
CA GLN A 140 -5.53 -10.32 -9.22
C GLN A 140 -4.58 -9.15 -9.45
N ASN A 141 -3.30 -9.29 -9.15
CA ASN A 141 -2.26 -8.27 -9.41
C ASN A 141 -2.18 -7.87 -10.89
N SER A 142 -2.41 -8.80 -11.82
CA SER A 142 -2.46 -8.48 -13.25
C SER A 142 -3.71 -7.72 -13.69
N LEU A 143 -4.81 -7.88 -12.96
CA LEU A 143 -6.12 -7.27 -13.28
C LEU A 143 -6.32 -5.94 -12.55
N ALA A 144 -5.77 -5.81 -11.33
CA ALA A 144 -6.00 -4.68 -10.44
C ALA A 144 -5.71 -3.33 -11.10
N PRO A 145 -4.56 -3.10 -11.78
CA PRO A 145 -4.30 -1.78 -12.38
C PRO A 145 -5.33 -1.38 -13.44
N LEU A 146 -5.89 -2.36 -14.17
CA LEU A 146 -6.89 -2.10 -15.20
C LEU A 146 -8.28 -1.83 -14.59
N ALA A 147 -8.65 -2.61 -13.56
CA ALA A 147 -9.90 -2.43 -12.82
C ALA A 147 -9.90 -1.09 -12.07
N GLU A 148 -8.79 -0.76 -11.41
CA GLU A 148 -8.59 0.50 -10.68
C GLU A 148 -8.77 1.71 -11.59
N ALA A 149 -8.04 1.77 -12.70
CA ALA A 149 -8.16 2.87 -13.65
C ALA A 149 -9.61 3.01 -14.18
N THR A 150 -10.29 1.88 -14.41
CA THR A 150 -11.69 1.87 -14.84
C THR A 150 -12.61 2.49 -13.80
N LEU A 151 -12.50 2.07 -12.53
CA LEU A 151 -13.35 2.56 -11.45
C LEU A 151 -13.02 4.02 -11.08
N GLN A 152 -11.73 4.38 -11.03
CA GLN A 152 -11.29 5.77 -10.82
C GLN A 152 -11.88 6.72 -11.86
N SER A 153 -11.85 6.34 -13.15
CA SER A 153 -12.45 7.14 -14.22
C SER A 153 -13.95 7.29 -14.04
N GLN A 154 -14.66 6.20 -13.74
CA GLN A 154 -16.12 6.24 -13.55
C GLN A 154 -16.54 7.12 -12.36
N VAL A 155 -15.80 7.07 -11.25
CA VAL A 155 -16.04 7.96 -10.11
C VAL A 155 -15.72 9.40 -10.50
N SER A 156 -14.60 9.65 -11.17
CA SER A 156 -14.22 11.00 -11.64
C SER A 156 -15.27 11.60 -12.59
N ASP A 157 -15.81 10.80 -13.51
CA ASP A 157 -16.87 11.20 -14.43
C ASP A 157 -18.16 11.55 -13.66
N ALA A 158 -18.55 10.74 -12.67
CA ALA A 158 -19.71 11.03 -11.83
C ALA A 158 -19.53 12.31 -11.01
N VAL A 159 -18.34 12.57 -10.46
CA VAL A 159 -18.02 13.81 -9.75
C VAL A 159 -18.05 15.01 -10.70
N ALA A 160 -17.61 14.84 -11.96
CA ALA A 160 -17.70 15.86 -13.00
C ALA A 160 -19.15 16.19 -13.37
N GLU A 161 -20.01 15.19 -13.51
CA GLU A 161 -21.44 15.36 -13.77
C GLU A 161 -22.15 16.13 -12.64
N LEU A 162 -21.70 15.98 -11.40
CA LEU A 162 -22.21 16.74 -10.25
C LEU A 162 -21.67 18.19 -10.16
N GLY A 163 -20.78 18.60 -11.07
CA GLY A 163 -20.18 19.93 -11.06
C GLY A 163 -19.16 20.16 -9.93
N LEU A 164 -18.64 19.08 -9.34
CA LEU A 164 -17.73 19.11 -8.20
C LEU A 164 -16.25 19.04 -8.61
N THR A 165 -15.95 19.36 -9.87
CA THR A 165 -14.59 19.30 -10.43
C THR A 165 -14.04 20.67 -10.74
N MET A 166 -12.71 20.77 -10.79
CA MET A 166 -12.01 21.96 -11.27
C MET A 166 -11.44 21.67 -12.65
N SER A 167 -11.91 22.40 -13.67
CA SER A 167 -11.53 22.17 -15.08
C SER A 167 -11.85 20.74 -15.58
N GLY A 168 -12.92 20.14 -15.09
CA GLY A 168 -13.36 18.79 -15.49
C GLY A 168 -12.58 17.65 -14.84
N GLN A 169 -11.76 17.92 -13.83
CA GLN A 169 -11.06 16.91 -13.03
C GLN A 169 -11.29 17.13 -11.52
N PRO A 170 -11.49 16.07 -10.73
CA PRO A 170 -11.54 16.18 -9.27
C PRO A 170 -10.17 16.59 -8.72
N ILE A 171 -10.18 17.35 -7.62
CA ILE A 171 -8.97 17.78 -6.92
C ILE A 171 -9.12 17.43 -5.43
N PRO A 172 -8.28 16.52 -4.89
CA PRO A 172 -7.24 15.75 -5.59
C PRO A 172 -7.83 14.74 -6.61
N PRO A 173 -7.03 14.25 -7.57
CA PRO A 173 -7.48 13.18 -8.46
C PRO A 173 -7.90 11.94 -7.67
N VAL A 174 -8.93 11.24 -8.15
CA VAL A 174 -9.39 10.00 -7.53
C VAL A 174 -8.38 8.90 -7.83
N LEU A 175 -7.50 8.60 -6.88
CA LEU A 175 -6.48 7.55 -6.97
C LEU A 175 -6.60 6.63 -5.76
N TYR A 176 -6.82 5.35 -6.01
CA TYR A 176 -6.85 4.33 -4.96
C TYR A 176 -6.07 3.10 -5.42
N HIS A 177 -5.53 2.32 -4.50
CA HIS A 177 -4.87 1.07 -4.81
C HIS A 177 -5.45 -0.02 -3.93
N THR A 178 -5.89 -1.12 -4.54
CA THR A 178 -6.43 -2.23 -3.78
C THR A 178 -5.31 -3.13 -3.27
N THR A 179 -5.37 -3.51 -2.00
CA THR A 179 -4.38 -4.40 -1.40
C THR A 179 -5.01 -5.26 -0.31
N SER A 180 -4.37 -6.40 -0.01
CA SER A 180 -4.73 -7.19 1.17
C SER A 180 -4.35 -6.38 2.40
N ALA A 181 -5.35 -5.92 3.16
CA ALA A 181 -5.13 -5.01 4.26
C ALA A 181 -4.23 -5.65 5.32
N PRO A 182 -3.21 -4.93 5.83
CA PRO A 182 -2.35 -5.46 6.88
C PRO A 182 -3.16 -5.85 8.11
N LEU A 183 -2.58 -6.73 8.94
CA LEU A 183 -3.13 -6.99 10.27
C LEU A 183 -2.56 -5.96 11.24
N ALA A 184 -3.26 -5.68 12.33
CA ALA A 184 -2.80 -4.85 13.42
C ALA A 184 -2.56 -5.70 14.67
N LEU A 185 -1.32 -5.76 15.15
CA LEU A 185 -1.02 -6.23 16.50
C LEU A 185 -1.35 -5.10 17.48
N ILE A 186 -2.46 -5.26 18.19
CA ILE A 186 -2.89 -4.36 19.26
C ILE A 186 -2.31 -4.88 20.57
N VAL A 187 -1.62 -4.00 21.30
CA VAL A 187 -1.06 -4.31 22.62
C VAL A 187 -1.62 -3.34 23.65
N SER A 188 -2.12 -3.88 24.76
CA SER A 188 -2.68 -3.13 25.88
C SER A 188 -2.06 -3.55 27.20
N GLU A 189 -1.95 -2.62 28.15
CA GLU A 189 -1.67 -2.96 29.54
C GLU A 189 -2.78 -3.84 30.12
N ARG A 190 -2.44 -4.68 31.12
CA ARG A 190 -3.43 -5.52 31.83
C ARG A 190 -4.12 -4.78 32.98
N SER A 191 -3.44 -3.82 33.58
CA SER A 191 -3.92 -3.06 34.74
C SER A 191 -4.83 -1.88 34.40
N VAL A 192 -4.81 -1.43 33.15
CA VAL A 192 -5.58 -0.28 32.67
C VAL A 192 -5.99 -0.50 31.22
N ILE A 193 -7.17 0.01 30.85
CA ILE A 193 -7.64 -0.03 29.46
C ILE A 193 -6.89 1.05 28.69
N GLN A 194 -5.72 0.68 28.16
CA GLN A 194 -4.86 1.58 27.41
C GLN A 194 -4.08 0.81 26.36
N GLN A 195 -4.25 1.20 25.10
CA GLN A 195 -3.43 0.71 24.00
C GLN A 195 -2.03 1.35 24.08
N ILE A 196 -1.00 0.52 24.20
CA ILE A 196 0.40 0.94 24.27
C ILE A 196 1.17 0.68 22.97
N ALA A 197 0.66 -0.21 22.11
CA ALA A 197 1.17 -0.38 20.74
C ALA A 197 0.05 -0.76 19.77
N ASN A 198 0.20 -0.31 18.52
CA ASN A 198 -0.55 -0.77 17.35
C ASN A 198 0.47 -0.88 16.21
N VAL A 199 0.82 -2.11 15.85
CA VAL A 199 1.84 -2.39 14.85
C VAL A 199 1.18 -3.06 13.65
N SER A 200 1.30 -2.46 12.47
CA SER A 200 0.86 -3.09 11.23
C SER A 200 1.83 -4.21 10.84
N ILE A 201 1.33 -5.42 10.74
CA ILE A 201 2.08 -6.62 10.38
C ILE A 201 1.54 -7.24 9.09
N LEU A 202 2.29 -8.18 8.53
CA LEU A 202 1.97 -8.81 7.25
C LEU A 202 0.58 -9.46 7.26
N PRO A 203 -0.22 -9.27 6.19
CA PRO A 203 -1.55 -9.90 6.05
C PRO A 203 -1.47 -11.41 5.81
N THR A 204 -0.29 -11.94 5.45
CA THR A 204 -0.09 -13.34 5.07
C THR A 204 0.22 -14.27 6.25
N LEU A 205 0.24 -13.73 7.48
CA LEU A 205 0.49 -14.52 8.69
C LEU A 205 -0.62 -15.56 8.88
N THR A 206 -0.22 -16.81 9.13
CA THR A 206 -1.19 -17.87 9.45
C THR A 206 -1.79 -17.64 10.83
N LEU A 207 -2.91 -18.29 11.14
CA LEU A 207 -3.52 -18.19 12.46
C LEU A 207 -2.55 -18.65 13.56
N ASP A 208 -1.75 -19.70 13.29
CA ASP A 208 -0.75 -20.18 14.24
C ASP A 208 0.38 -19.15 14.43
N ASP A 209 0.85 -18.49 13.36
CA ASP A 209 1.84 -17.41 13.47
C ASP A 209 1.32 -16.22 14.30
N GLN A 210 0.03 -15.90 14.15
CA GLN A 210 -0.63 -14.83 14.90
C GLN A 210 -0.71 -15.17 16.39
N ILE A 211 -1.15 -16.40 16.72
CA ILE A 211 -1.21 -16.88 18.11
C ILE A 211 0.18 -16.92 18.73
N GLU A 212 1.17 -17.44 18.01
CA GLU A 212 2.55 -17.50 18.49
C GLU A 212 3.09 -16.09 18.77
N LEU A 213 2.88 -15.14 17.87
CA LEU A 213 3.27 -13.74 18.06
C LEU A 213 2.61 -13.13 19.31
N GLU A 214 1.30 -13.33 19.48
CA GLU A 214 0.54 -12.85 20.64
C GLU A 214 1.07 -13.43 21.95
N GLU A 215 1.29 -14.75 22.00
CA GLU A 215 1.81 -15.44 23.19
C GLU A 215 3.24 -15.00 23.54
N GLN A 216 4.11 -14.86 22.54
CA GLN A 216 5.49 -14.40 22.75
C GLN A 216 5.53 -13.00 23.36
N VAL A 217 4.74 -12.06 22.82
CA VAL A 217 4.68 -10.68 23.30
C VAL A 217 4.01 -10.62 24.68
N THR A 218 2.89 -11.33 24.87
CA THR A 218 2.18 -11.44 26.15
C THR A 218 3.08 -11.98 27.26
N GLY A 219 3.78 -13.10 27.01
CA GLY A 219 4.63 -13.75 28.00
C GLY A 219 5.87 -12.95 28.34
N SER A 220 6.46 -12.25 27.36
CA SER A 220 7.69 -11.48 27.56
C SER A 220 7.46 -10.13 28.24
N LEU A 221 6.32 -9.48 27.98
CA LEU A 221 6.05 -8.11 28.43
C LEU A 221 4.94 -8.01 29.50
N ASN A 222 4.26 -9.11 29.83
CA ASN A 222 3.11 -9.13 30.74
C ASN A 222 1.98 -8.18 30.30
N VAL A 223 1.67 -8.19 29.00
CA VAL A 223 0.66 -7.35 28.34
C VAL A 223 -0.49 -8.20 27.79
N SER A 224 -1.57 -7.56 27.35
CA SER A 224 -2.61 -8.18 26.54
C SER A 224 -2.34 -7.89 25.07
N THR A 225 -2.49 -8.89 24.22
CA THR A 225 -2.27 -8.78 22.77
C THR A 225 -3.48 -9.27 22.01
N LEU A 226 -3.71 -8.70 20.82
CA LEU A 226 -4.70 -9.19 19.87
C LEU A 226 -4.30 -8.75 18.46
N VAL A 227 -4.20 -9.70 17.55
CA VAL A 227 -4.05 -9.47 16.12
C VAL A 227 -5.45 -9.36 15.51
N VAL A 228 -5.70 -8.26 14.80
CA VAL A 228 -6.99 -8.02 14.12
C VAL A 228 -6.79 -7.54 12.69
N PRO A 229 -7.70 -7.84 11.78
CA PRO A 229 -7.74 -7.18 10.48
C PRO A 229 -8.11 -5.70 10.64
N ILE A 230 -7.53 -4.84 9.80
CA ILE A 230 -7.94 -3.44 9.67
C ILE A 230 -8.62 -3.19 8.32
N GLY A 231 -9.59 -2.26 8.32
CA GLY A 231 -10.45 -2.02 7.15
C GLY A 231 -9.83 -1.17 6.04
N GLY A 232 -8.66 -0.57 6.27
CA GLY A 232 -7.97 0.33 5.34
C GLY A 232 -7.01 1.24 6.09
N VAL A 233 -6.21 2.01 5.34
CA VAL A 233 -5.24 2.97 5.88
C VAL A 233 -5.31 4.27 5.08
N GLY A 234 -5.42 5.40 5.79
CA GLY A 234 -5.45 6.73 5.19
C GLY A 234 -4.09 7.14 4.64
N VAL A 235 -3.75 6.66 3.44
CA VAL A 235 -2.57 7.02 2.64
C VAL A 235 -3.02 7.51 1.26
N TYR A 236 -2.11 8.10 0.47
CA TYR A 236 -2.44 8.52 -0.89
C TYR A 236 -1.41 7.98 -1.91
N PRO A 237 -1.82 7.25 -2.97
CA PRO A 237 -3.18 6.79 -3.30
C PRO A 237 -3.86 6.02 -2.17
N THR A 238 -5.18 6.15 -2.05
CA THR A 238 -5.96 5.54 -0.97
C THR A 238 -5.81 4.03 -0.97
N MET A 239 -5.44 3.45 0.17
CA MET A 239 -5.45 2.00 0.34
C MET A 239 -6.89 1.52 0.54
N VAL A 240 -7.41 0.77 -0.42
CA VAL A 240 -8.73 0.16 -0.32
C VAL A 240 -8.57 -1.33 -0.07
N THR A 241 -9.23 -1.85 0.95
CA THR A 241 -9.21 -3.30 1.24
C THR A 241 -9.91 -4.06 0.12
N GLU A 242 -9.37 -5.22 -0.23
CA GLU A 242 -10.00 -6.15 -1.15
C GLU A 242 -11.42 -6.51 -0.72
N THR A 243 -12.37 -6.35 -1.64
CA THR A 243 -13.78 -6.71 -1.41
C THR A 243 -14.43 -7.19 -2.69
N THR A 244 -15.52 -7.95 -2.54
CA THR A 244 -16.42 -8.32 -3.64
C THR A 244 -17.69 -7.48 -3.67
N ASP A 245 -17.90 -6.63 -2.65
CA ASP A 245 -18.96 -5.65 -2.63
C ASP A 245 -18.56 -4.41 -3.44
N LEU A 246 -19.00 -4.38 -4.70
CA LEU A 246 -18.74 -3.27 -5.60
C LEU A 246 -19.36 -1.95 -5.09
N ARG A 247 -20.49 -2.00 -4.39
CA ARG A 247 -21.11 -0.77 -3.87
C ARG A 247 -20.23 -0.18 -2.78
N TRP A 248 -19.85 -1.00 -1.79
CA TRP A 248 -18.94 -0.56 -0.73
C TRP A 248 -17.63 -0.04 -1.31
N MET A 249 -17.06 -0.74 -2.31
CA MET A 249 -15.82 -0.30 -2.96
C MET A 249 -15.97 1.09 -3.60
N LEU A 250 -17.04 1.32 -4.37
CA LEU A 250 -17.30 2.61 -5.00
C LEU A 250 -17.55 3.72 -3.97
N ASP A 251 -18.29 3.43 -2.91
CA ASP A 251 -18.53 4.37 -1.81
C ASP A 251 -17.22 4.75 -1.12
N THR A 252 -16.34 3.78 -0.83
CA THR A 252 -15.02 4.02 -0.24
C THR A 252 -14.12 4.84 -1.16
N ILE A 253 -14.04 4.50 -2.46
CA ILE A 253 -13.24 5.26 -3.43
C ILE A 253 -13.71 6.71 -3.54
N ALA A 254 -15.02 6.95 -3.44
CA ALA A 254 -15.58 8.30 -3.52
C ALA A 254 -15.47 9.08 -2.19
N HIS A 255 -15.40 8.38 -1.06
CA HIS A 255 -15.29 8.97 0.27
C HIS A 255 -13.90 9.52 0.57
N GLU A 256 -12.88 8.79 0.12
CA GLU A 256 -11.45 9.03 0.36
C GLU A 256 -10.86 10.05 -0.63
#